data_AF-A0A5T0UGB9-F1
#
_entry.id   AF-A0A5T0UGB9-F1
#
_cell.length_a   1.000
_cell.length_b   1.000
_cell.length_c   1.000
_cell.angle_alpha   90.00
_cell.angle_beta   90.00
_cell.angle_gamma   90.00
#
_symmetry.space_group_name_H-M   'P 1'
#
loop_
_entity.id
_entity.type
_entity.pdbx_description
1 polymer ?
#
loop_
_entity_poly.entity_id
_entity_poly.type
_entity_poly.pdbx_seq_one_letter_code
_entity_poly.pdbx_strand_id
1 'polypeptide(L)'
;NEAPNEEKVESSKLGKVGHKIYKDLMNGVSHMLPFVVSGGVLIAISFLWGIYSADPSNTQYNSFAAQLKNIGGFAMNMMVPILSAFIAESIAKRPGLVVGFVGGLIAFDGGTGFLGGIVSGFLAGYVVLGLVKLLSPLPKSLDGLKAIFLYPVFGVFITGSLMNLATEPMASLNKAMMGFLAGFENSSPLVLGIIVGCMCAFDMGGPVNKAAYVTGTALLAQGNTS
;
A
#
# COMPACT_ATOMS: atom_id res chain seq x y z
N ASN A 1 -26.03 19.50 7.01
CA ASN A 1 -26.68 18.32 6.41
C ASN A 1 -25.70 17.18 6.46
N GLU A 2 -25.98 16.31 7.42
CA GLU A 2 -25.22 15.14 7.80
C GLU A 2 -24.96 14.27 6.58
N ALA A 3 -23.91 13.44 6.62
CA ALA A 3 -23.72 12.33 5.71
C ALA A 3 -24.24 11.01 6.33
N PRO A 4 -25.55 10.78 6.53
CA PRO A 4 -26.04 9.50 6.98
C PRO A 4 -26.54 8.73 5.75
N ASN A 5 -25.72 7.83 5.18
CA ASN A 5 -26.23 6.58 4.59
C ASN A 5 -25.19 5.61 4.05
N GLU A 6 -23.99 6.05 3.65
CA GLU A 6 -23.09 5.15 2.92
C GLU A 6 -22.52 4.01 3.80
N GLU A 7 -22.05 4.31 5.01
CA GLU A 7 -21.49 3.28 5.92
C GLU A 7 -22.54 2.24 6.36
N LYS A 8 -23.81 2.66 6.56
CA LYS A 8 -24.89 1.76 6.98
C LYS A 8 -25.33 0.82 5.86
N VAL A 9 -25.37 1.29 4.62
CA VAL A 9 -25.73 0.46 3.46
C VAL A 9 -24.62 -0.57 3.17
N GLU A 10 -23.34 -0.20 3.31
CA GLU A 10 -22.19 -1.09 3.10
C GLU A 10 -22.14 -2.23 4.15
N SER A 11 -22.53 -1.94 5.41
CA SER A 11 -22.66 -2.92 6.50
C SER A 11 -23.71 -4.01 6.25
N SER A 12 -24.68 -3.75 5.36
CA SER A 12 -25.77 -4.68 5.05
C SER A 12 -25.40 -5.73 3.99
N LYS A 13 -24.41 -5.44 3.13
CA LYS A 13 -23.94 -6.34 2.06
C LYS A 13 -22.72 -7.18 2.46
N LEU A 14 -21.81 -6.67 3.31
CA LEU A 14 -20.65 -7.43 3.80
C LEU A 14 -20.96 -8.01 5.19
N GLY A 15 -20.78 -9.32 5.37
CA GLY A 15 -20.79 -9.93 6.70
C GLY A 15 -19.75 -9.27 7.64
N LYS A 16 -19.95 -9.38 8.97
CA LYS A 16 -19.13 -8.69 10.00
C LYS A 16 -17.61 -8.84 9.79
N VAL A 17 -17.16 -10.01 9.35
CA VAL A 17 -15.73 -10.30 9.06
C VAL A 17 -15.25 -9.56 7.81
N GLY A 18 -16.02 -9.61 6.71
CA GLY A 18 -15.67 -8.91 5.48
C GLY A 18 -15.62 -7.39 5.69
N HIS A 19 -16.59 -6.84 6.41
CA HIS A 19 -16.61 -5.41 6.74
C HIS A 19 -15.37 -4.99 7.54
N LYS A 20 -14.90 -5.84 8.47
CA LYS A 20 -13.66 -5.60 9.21
C LYS A 20 -12.43 -5.61 8.30
N ILE A 21 -12.29 -6.62 7.44
CA ILE A 21 -11.15 -6.72 6.50
C ILE A 21 -11.12 -5.50 5.57
N TYR A 22 -12.27 -5.11 5.04
CA TYR A 22 -12.39 -3.90 4.21
C TYR A 22 -11.96 -2.66 4.98
N LYS A 23 -12.43 -2.48 6.22
CA LYS A 23 -12.03 -1.35 7.07
C LYS A 23 -10.53 -1.33 7.33
N ASP A 24 -9.93 -2.48 7.65
CA ASP A 24 -8.49 -2.59 7.92
C ASP A 24 -7.67 -2.23 6.65
N LEU A 25 -8.09 -2.73 5.48
CA LEU A 25 -7.49 -2.41 4.18
C LEU A 25 -7.63 -0.92 3.86
N MET A 26 -8.83 -0.36 4.02
CA MET A 26 -9.11 1.05 3.73
C MET A 26 -8.38 2.00 4.68
N ASN A 27 -8.08 1.57 5.91
CA ASN A 27 -7.21 2.34 6.81
C ASN A 27 -5.82 2.48 6.21
N GLY A 28 -5.23 1.38 5.70
CA GLY A 28 -3.95 1.41 5.01
C GLY A 28 -3.95 2.33 3.78
N VAL A 29 -4.93 2.14 2.91
CA VAL A 29 -5.06 2.89 1.66
C VAL A 29 -5.20 4.39 1.92
N SER A 30 -6.08 4.78 2.84
CA SER A 30 -6.33 6.19 3.13
C SER A 30 -5.07 6.92 3.63
N HIS A 31 -4.23 6.23 4.42
CA HIS A 31 -2.98 6.80 4.92
C HIS A 31 -1.86 6.78 3.88
N MET A 32 -1.91 5.85 2.93
CA MET A 32 -0.97 5.76 1.81
C MET A 32 -1.20 6.87 0.77
N LEU A 33 -2.46 7.21 0.47
CA LEU A 33 -2.81 8.15 -0.61
C LEU A 33 -2.09 9.52 -0.53
N PRO A 34 -1.98 10.20 0.63
CA PRO A 34 -1.24 11.46 0.72
C PRO A 34 0.23 11.37 0.28
N PHE A 35 0.89 10.23 0.49
CA PHE A 35 2.27 10.00 0.04
C PHE A 35 2.35 9.89 -1.49
N VAL A 36 1.39 9.17 -2.09
CA VAL A 36 1.31 9.03 -3.55
C VAL A 36 1.04 10.36 -4.22
N VAL A 37 0.07 11.12 -3.70
CA VAL A 37 -0.30 12.42 -4.26
C VAL A 37 0.85 13.41 -4.14
N SER A 38 1.47 13.52 -2.95
CA SER A 38 2.60 14.43 -2.76
C SER A 38 3.82 14.03 -3.61
N GLY A 39 4.14 12.73 -3.68
CA GLY A 39 5.24 12.22 -4.50
C GLY A 39 5.02 12.46 -6.00
N GLY A 40 3.84 12.10 -6.50
CA GLY A 40 3.48 12.25 -7.91
C GLY A 40 3.45 13.69 -8.37
N VAL A 41 2.91 14.60 -7.56
CA VAL A 41 2.88 16.04 -7.89
C VAL A 41 4.30 16.61 -7.96
N LEU A 42 5.18 16.29 -7.01
CA LEU A 42 6.57 16.77 -7.04
C LEU A 42 7.34 16.25 -8.27
N ILE A 43 7.18 14.96 -8.60
CA ILE A 43 7.76 14.38 -9.82
C ILE A 43 7.20 15.07 -11.06
N ALA A 44 5.88 15.28 -11.14
CA ALA A 44 5.25 15.94 -12.28
C ALA A 44 5.77 17.37 -12.48
N ILE A 45 5.94 18.14 -11.39
CA ILE A 45 6.49 19.50 -11.45
C ILE A 45 7.95 19.47 -11.93
N SER A 46 8.73 18.45 -11.57
CA SER A 46 10.13 18.33 -12.06
C SER A 46 10.23 18.29 -13.59
N PHE A 47 9.20 17.76 -14.27
CA PHE A 47 9.17 17.67 -15.73
C PHE A 47 8.85 18.98 -16.45
N LEU A 48 8.50 20.06 -15.74
CA LEU A 48 8.33 21.38 -16.36
C LEU A 48 9.62 21.92 -17.00
N TRP A 49 10.78 21.43 -16.56
CA TRP A 49 12.09 21.74 -17.14
C TRP A 49 12.48 20.81 -18.31
N GLY A 50 11.63 19.85 -18.66
CA GLY A 50 11.93 18.79 -19.62
C GLY A 50 11.94 17.41 -18.97
N ILE A 51 11.74 16.37 -19.77
CA ILE A 51 11.65 14.98 -19.28
C ILE A 51 12.98 14.45 -18.73
N TYR A 52 14.10 15.00 -19.19
CA TYR A 52 15.45 14.68 -18.71
C TYR A 52 16.01 15.73 -17.73
N SER A 53 15.16 16.59 -17.16
CA SER A 53 15.59 17.69 -16.29
C SER A 53 16.29 17.26 -15.00
N ALA A 54 16.10 16.01 -14.59
CA ALA A 54 16.73 15.44 -13.41
C ALA A 54 18.05 14.69 -13.71
N ASP A 55 18.46 14.58 -14.97
CA ASP A 55 19.67 13.87 -15.38
C ASP A 55 20.86 14.84 -15.47
N PRO A 56 21.88 14.73 -14.60
CA PRO A 56 23.05 15.62 -14.60
C PRO A 56 23.88 15.60 -15.89
N SER A 57 23.73 14.56 -16.72
CA SER A 57 24.45 14.42 -17.99
C SER A 57 23.71 15.05 -19.17
N ASN A 58 22.46 15.47 -18.98
CA ASN A 58 21.61 16.02 -20.03
C ASN A 58 21.66 17.55 -20.07
N THR A 59 21.47 18.14 -21.25
CA THR A 59 21.40 19.60 -21.42
C THR A 59 20.17 20.23 -20.76
N GLN A 60 19.12 19.43 -20.51
CA GLN A 60 17.92 19.84 -19.78
C GLN A 60 18.14 19.91 -18.27
N TYR A 61 19.30 19.50 -17.77
CA TYR A 61 19.55 19.38 -16.34
C TYR A 61 19.24 20.67 -15.57
N ASN A 62 18.45 20.50 -14.51
CA ASN A 62 18.18 21.54 -13.54
C ASN A 62 18.27 20.94 -12.14
N SER A 63 19.13 21.51 -11.29
CA SER A 63 19.38 21.01 -9.94
C SER A 63 18.12 21.03 -9.06
N PHE A 64 17.24 22.02 -9.23
CA PHE A 64 15.97 22.09 -8.51
C PHE A 64 14.97 21.05 -9.00
N ALA A 65 14.87 20.84 -10.32
CA ALA A 65 14.04 19.76 -10.88
C ALA A 65 14.51 18.37 -10.40
N ALA A 66 15.82 18.13 -10.37
CA ALA A 66 16.40 16.91 -9.81
C ALA A 66 16.03 16.73 -8.33
N GLN A 67 16.10 17.81 -7.53
CA GLN A 67 15.70 17.79 -6.13
C GLN A 67 14.21 17.45 -5.96
N LEU A 68 13.33 18.06 -6.77
CA LEU A 68 11.89 17.76 -6.76
C LEU A 68 11.61 16.30 -7.09
N LYS A 69 12.25 15.77 -8.15
CA LYS A 69 12.11 14.37 -8.55
C LYS A 69 12.57 13.42 -7.45
N ASN A 70 13.70 13.71 -6.80
CA ASN A 70 14.24 12.88 -5.72
C ASN A 70 13.34 12.88 -4.47
N ILE A 71 12.88 14.06 -4.03
CA ILE A 71 11.96 14.16 -2.88
C ILE A 71 10.64 13.44 -3.19
N GLY A 72 10.10 13.63 -4.40
CA GLY A 72 8.90 12.95 -4.83
C GLY A 72 9.09 11.42 -4.90
N GLY A 73 10.25 10.96 -5.36
CA GLY A 73 10.63 9.55 -5.36
C GLY A 73 10.68 8.94 -3.96
N PHE A 74 11.24 9.64 -2.97
CA PHE A 74 11.19 9.19 -1.58
C PHE A 74 9.76 9.04 -1.06
N ALA A 75 8.88 10.00 -1.36
CA ALA A 75 7.47 9.92 -0.97
C ALA A 75 6.75 8.73 -1.64
N MET A 76 7.02 8.47 -2.93
CA MET A 76 6.47 7.31 -3.64
C MET A 76 6.96 5.98 -3.06
N ASN A 77 8.25 5.86 -2.70
CA ASN A 77 8.81 4.64 -2.12
C ASN A 77 8.18 4.29 -0.76
N MET A 78 7.64 5.28 -0.06
CA MET A 78 6.94 5.10 1.22
C MET A 78 5.52 4.55 1.06
N MET A 79 4.99 4.45 -0.16
CA MET A 79 3.63 3.98 -0.42
C MET A 79 3.36 2.59 0.20
N VAL A 80 4.17 1.60 -0.12
CA VAL A 80 3.99 0.20 0.34
C VAL A 80 4.25 0.06 1.86
N PRO A 81 5.32 0.64 2.43
CA PRO A 81 5.53 0.66 3.88
C PRO A 81 4.37 1.28 4.67
N ILE A 82 3.84 2.42 4.22
CA ILE A 82 2.74 3.12 4.88
C ILE A 82 1.45 2.29 4.79
N LEU A 83 1.11 1.76 3.61
CA LEU A 83 -0.02 0.85 3.44
C LEU A 83 0.02 -0.30 4.46
N SER A 84 1.13 -1.03 4.48
CA SER A 84 1.33 -2.20 5.36
C SER A 84 1.25 -1.81 6.84
N ALA A 85 1.92 -0.73 7.23
CA ALA A 85 1.93 -0.25 8.62
C ALA A 85 0.53 0.11 9.13
N PHE A 86 -0.27 0.81 8.33
CA PHE A 86 -1.61 1.24 8.75
C PHE A 86 -2.66 0.12 8.66
N ILE A 87 -2.49 -0.89 7.79
CA ILE A 87 -3.26 -2.14 7.90
C ILE A 87 -2.93 -2.83 9.23
N ALA A 88 -1.65 -3.02 9.55
CA ALA A 88 -1.24 -3.68 10.78
C ALA A 88 -1.69 -2.92 12.04
N GLU A 89 -1.63 -1.59 12.02
CA GLU A 89 -2.08 -0.72 13.10
C GLU A 89 -3.59 -0.79 13.32
N SER A 90 -4.40 -0.90 12.26
CA SER A 90 -5.84 -1.09 12.39
C SER A 90 -6.21 -2.37 13.16
N ILE A 91 -5.39 -3.43 13.00
CA ILE A 91 -5.58 -4.75 13.62
C ILE A 91 -5.01 -4.79 15.05
N ALA A 92 -3.76 -4.35 15.24
CA ALA A 92 -2.98 -4.55 16.47
C ALA A 92 -2.57 -3.25 17.19
N LYS A 93 -3.12 -2.11 16.78
CA LYS A 93 -2.82 -0.77 17.32
C LYS A 93 -1.35 -0.39 17.13
N ARG A 94 -0.85 0.56 17.92
CA ARG A 94 0.51 1.11 17.83
C ARG A 94 1.63 0.06 17.72
N PRO A 95 1.62 -1.07 18.45
CA PRO A 95 2.64 -2.11 18.27
C PRO A 95 2.67 -2.74 16.87
N GLY A 96 1.52 -2.83 16.21
CA GLY A 96 1.40 -3.32 14.83
C GLY A 96 2.09 -2.42 13.81
N LEU A 97 2.15 -1.12 14.08
CA LEU A 97 2.69 -0.12 13.15
C LEU A 97 4.15 -0.40 12.78
N VAL A 98 5.01 -0.66 13.76
CA VAL A 98 6.45 -0.89 13.54
C VAL A 98 6.68 -2.17 12.72
N VAL A 99 5.96 -3.24 13.08
CA VAL A 99 6.09 -4.53 12.40
C VAL A 99 5.55 -4.46 10.98
N GLY A 100 4.41 -3.80 10.79
CA GLY A 100 3.83 -3.57 9.47
C GLY A 100 4.72 -2.69 8.59
N PHE A 101 5.37 -1.68 9.15
CA PHE A 101 6.30 -0.82 8.41
C PHE A 101 7.49 -1.61 7.87
N VAL A 102 8.14 -2.41 8.72
CA VAL A 102 9.27 -3.25 8.30
C VAL A 102 8.81 -4.34 7.33
N GLY A 103 7.66 -4.98 7.57
CA GLY A 103 7.08 -5.93 6.62
C GLY A 103 6.79 -5.32 5.25
N GLY A 104 6.33 -4.07 5.21
CA GLY A 104 6.09 -3.33 3.98
C GLY A 104 7.37 -2.93 3.25
N LEU A 105 8.46 -2.63 3.98
CA LEU A 105 9.79 -2.43 3.38
C LEU A 105 10.32 -3.73 2.75
N ILE A 106 10.15 -4.88 3.42
CA ILE A 106 10.50 -6.19 2.84
C ILE A 106 9.68 -6.46 1.58
N ALA A 107 8.39 -6.11 1.57
CA ALA A 107 7.54 -6.25 0.38
C ALA A 107 8.02 -5.35 -0.77
N PHE A 108 8.41 -4.11 -0.47
CA PHE A 108 8.96 -3.15 -1.43
C PHE A 108 10.28 -3.67 -2.02
N ASP A 109 11.26 -4.01 -1.18
CA ASP A 109 12.58 -4.51 -1.60
C ASP A 109 12.47 -5.87 -2.33
N GLY A 110 11.53 -6.71 -1.92
CA GLY A 110 11.25 -8.01 -2.54
C GLY A 110 10.55 -7.93 -3.90
N GLY A 111 10.23 -6.74 -4.41
CA GLY A 111 9.58 -6.55 -5.72
C GLY A 111 8.12 -7.02 -5.78
N THR A 112 7.52 -7.30 -4.61
CA THR A 112 6.11 -7.73 -4.51
C THR A 112 5.13 -6.56 -4.61
N GLY A 113 5.63 -5.33 -4.44
CA GLY A 113 4.88 -4.09 -4.64
C GLY A 113 3.66 -3.99 -3.73
N PHE A 114 2.56 -3.49 -4.29
CA PHE A 114 1.32 -3.23 -3.55
C PHE A 114 0.71 -4.51 -2.97
N LEU A 115 0.77 -5.62 -3.71
CA LEU A 115 0.23 -6.91 -3.28
C LEU A 115 0.93 -7.39 -2.00
N GLY A 116 2.25 -7.36 -2.00
CA GLY A 116 3.01 -7.75 -0.80
C GLY A 116 2.78 -6.79 0.36
N GLY A 117 2.55 -5.50 0.12
CA GLY A 117 2.18 -4.54 1.15
C GLY A 117 0.85 -4.86 1.86
N ILE A 118 -0.16 -5.32 1.11
CA ILE A 118 -1.42 -5.79 1.70
C ILE A 118 -1.16 -7.04 2.55
N VAL A 119 -0.48 -8.03 1.97
CA VAL A 119 -0.20 -9.30 2.65
C VAL A 119 0.63 -9.08 3.91
N SER A 120 1.70 -8.29 3.83
CA SER A 120 2.56 -7.96 4.96
C SER A 120 1.80 -7.19 6.04
N GLY A 121 0.88 -6.29 5.66
CA GLY A 121 0.10 -5.51 6.61
C GLY A 121 -0.85 -6.37 7.45
N PHE A 122 -1.62 -7.25 6.80
CA PHE A 122 -2.48 -8.19 7.51
C PHE A 122 -1.66 -9.19 8.33
N LEU A 123 -0.59 -9.75 7.75
CA LEU A 123 0.29 -10.69 8.42
C LEU A 123 0.90 -10.08 9.69
N ALA A 124 1.51 -8.89 9.58
CA ALA A 124 2.08 -8.15 10.70
C ALA A 124 1.04 -7.88 11.79
N GLY A 125 -0.15 -7.42 11.41
CA GLY A 125 -1.25 -7.16 12.34
C GLY A 125 -1.63 -8.40 13.15
N TYR A 126 -1.82 -9.55 12.48
CA TYR A 126 -2.19 -10.78 13.17
C TYR A 126 -1.02 -11.42 13.97
N VAL A 127 0.22 -11.31 13.49
CA VAL A 127 1.41 -11.73 14.24
C VAL A 127 1.51 -10.96 15.56
N VAL A 128 1.40 -9.63 15.51
CA VAL A 128 1.46 -8.79 16.72
C VAL A 128 0.28 -9.06 17.64
N LEU A 129 -0.94 -9.24 17.11
CA LEU A 129 -2.09 -9.62 17.92
C LEU A 129 -1.87 -10.97 18.64
N GLY A 130 -1.24 -11.94 17.96
CA GLY A 130 -0.82 -13.20 18.54
C GLY A 130 0.20 -13.02 19.66
N LEU A 131 1.22 -12.17 19.46
CA LEU A 131 2.22 -11.83 20.48
C LEU A 131 1.61 -11.14 21.71
N VAL A 132 0.66 -10.21 21.49
CA VAL A 132 -0.08 -9.55 22.58
C VAL A 132 -0.82 -10.59 23.42
N LYS A 133 -1.46 -11.57 22.78
CA LYS A 133 -2.17 -12.65 23.49
C LYS A 133 -1.20 -13.58 24.22
N LEU A 134 -0.09 -13.95 23.59
CA LEU A 134 0.92 -14.84 24.16
C LEU A 134 1.62 -14.22 25.38
N LEU A 135 1.91 -12.92 25.35
CA LEU A 135 2.61 -12.18 26.41
C LEU A 135 1.64 -11.55 27.44
N SER A 136 0.33 -11.78 27.30
CA SER A 136 -0.69 -11.31 28.26
C SER A 136 -0.52 -11.80 29.71
N PRO A 137 0.09 -12.97 30.01
CA PRO A 137 0.32 -13.40 31.40
C PRO A 137 1.38 -12.57 32.15
N LEU A 138 2.18 -11.75 31.45
CA LEU A 138 3.22 -10.95 32.06
C LEU A 138 2.66 -9.80 32.89
N PRO A 139 3.28 -9.47 34.04
CA PRO A 139 2.80 -8.41 34.94
C PRO A 139 2.75 -7.04 34.24
N LYS A 140 1.78 -6.21 34.65
CA LYS A 140 1.50 -4.89 34.06
C LYS A 140 2.67 -3.89 34.14
N SER A 141 3.57 -4.07 35.11
CA SER A 141 4.81 -3.28 35.21
C SER A 141 5.70 -3.41 33.97
N LEU A 142 5.51 -4.46 33.16
CA LEU A 142 6.25 -4.71 31.92
C LEU A 142 5.55 -4.22 30.65
N ASP A 143 4.43 -3.47 30.75
CA ASP A 143 3.68 -3.01 29.56
C ASP A 143 4.55 -2.15 28.63
N GLY A 144 5.42 -1.30 29.19
CA GLY A 144 6.39 -0.52 28.41
C GLY A 144 7.40 -1.42 27.67
N LEU A 145 7.98 -2.41 28.36
CA LEU A 145 8.92 -3.38 27.78
C LEU A 145 8.25 -4.20 26.67
N LYS A 146 7.00 -4.64 26.89
CA LYS A 146 6.22 -5.38 25.90
C LYS A 146 6.03 -4.56 24.62
N ALA A 147 5.54 -3.33 24.74
CA ALA A 147 5.19 -2.49 23.60
C ALA A 147 6.40 -1.95 22.82
N ILE A 148 7.47 -1.57 23.51
CA ILE A 148 8.64 -0.92 22.89
C ILE A 148 9.65 -1.95 22.38
N PHE A 149 9.78 -3.11 23.03
CA PHE A 149 10.83 -4.08 22.74
C PHE A 149 10.29 -5.43 22.29
N LEU A 150 9.47 -6.11 23.09
CA LEU A 150 9.10 -7.51 22.80
C LEU A 150 8.23 -7.62 21.54
N TYR A 151 7.16 -6.83 21.41
CA TYR A 151 6.30 -6.90 20.23
C TYR A 151 7.04 -6.50 18.95
N PRO A 152 7.82 -5.40 18.91
CA PRO A 152 8.58 -5.06 17.71
C PRO A 152 9.64 -6.09 17.34
N VAL A 153 10.46 -6.56 18.29
CA VAL A 153 11.56 -7.50 17.99
C VAL A 153 11.03 -8.83 17.47
N PHE A 154 10.13 -9.47 18.22
CA PHE A 154 9.58 -10.76 17.79
C PHE A 154 8.65 -10.61 16.59
N GLY A 155 7.87 -9.53 16.54
CA GLY A 155 6.95 -9.28 15.45
C GLY A 155 7.67 -9.08 14.13
N VAL A 156 8.73 -8.25 14.10
CA VAL A 156 9.56 -8.04 12.91
C VAL A 156 10.24 -9.34 12.49
N PHE A 157 10.83 -10.09 13.43
CA PHE A 157 11.50 -11.35 13.10
C PHE A 157 10.54 -12.37 12.48
N ILE A 158 9.39 -12.59 13.10
CA ILE A 158 8.39 -13.56 12.62
C ILE A 158 7.80 -13.09 11.27
N THR A 159 7.36 -11.84 11.19
CA THR A 159 6.76 -11.29 9.96
C THR A 159 7.75 -11.30 8.82
N GLY A 160 8.99 -10.86 9.05
CA GLY A 160 10.04 -10.84 8.03
C GLY A 160 10.42 -12.24 7.55
N SER A 161 10.54 -13.21 8.47
CA SER A 161 10.81 -14.61 8.10
C SER A 161 9.69 -15.19 7.23
N LEU A 162 8.43 -14.93 7.59
CA LEU A 162 7.28 -15.40 6.82
C LEU A 162 7.18 -14.69 5.45
N MET A 163 7.44 -13.38 5.41
CA MET A 163 7.46 -12.62 4.16
C MET A 163 8.54 -13.14 3.21
N ASN A 164 9.75 -13.41 3.69
CA ASN A 164 10.83 -13.96 2.85
C ASN A 164 10.42 -15.26 2.14
N LEU A 165 9.64 -16.12 2.78
CA LEU A 165 9.13 -17.35 2.17
C LEU A 165 8.02 -17.09 1.13
N ALA A 166 7.25 -16.02 1.32
CA ALA A 166 6.13 -15.66 0.46
C ALA A 166 6.49 -14.71 -0.70
N THR A 167 7.67 -14.07 -0.65
CA THR A 167 8.10 -13.04 -1.60
C THR A 167 8.15 -13.53 -3.04
N GLU A 168 8.80 -14.67 -3.33
CA GLU A 168 8.96 -15.16 -4.70
C GLU A 168 7.63 -15.36 -5.48
N PRO A 169 6.63 -16.10 -4.95
CA PRO A 169 5.37 -16.28 -5.67
C PRO A 169 4.57 -14.97 -5.80
N MET A 170 4.69 -14.05 -4.83
CA MET A 170 4.02 -12.75 -4.92
C MET A 170 4.70 -11.83 -5.95
N ALA A 171 6.02 -11.84 -6.02
CA ALA A 171 6.78 -11.04 -6.98
C ALA A 171 6.53 -11.50 -8.42
N SER A 172 6.40 -12.81 -8.65
CA SER A 172 6.05 -13.34 -9.98
C SER A 172 4.64 -12.94 -10.40
N LEU A 173 3.67 -12.98 -9.47
CA LEU A 173 2.31 -12.51 -9.73
C LEU A 173 2.28 -11.00 -10.02
N ASN A 174 3.01 -10.20 -9.25
CA ASN A 174 3.12 -8.76 -9.49
C ASN A 174 3.70 -8.47 -10.88
N LYS A 175 4.79 -9.15 -11.27
CA LYS A 175 5.36 -9.05 -12.63
C LYS A 175 4.39 -9.49 -13.72
N ALA A 176 3.63 -10.57 -13.50
CA ALA A 176 2.63 -11.04 -14.46
C ALA A 176 1.52 -10.00 -14.65
N MET A 177 1.07 -9.36 -13.57
CA MET A 177 0.10 -8.28 -13.63
C MET A 177 0.64 -7.05 -14.37
N MET A 178 1.87 -6.63 -14.06
CA MET A 178 2.52 -5.52 -14.78
C MET A 178 2.71 -5.83 -16.26
N GLY A 179 3.11 -7.06 -16.61
CA GLY A 179 3.22 -7.51 -17.99
C GLY A 179 1.88 -7.55 -18.73
N PHE A 180 0.81 -7.97 -18.06
CA PHE A 180 -0.55 -7.90 -18.59
C PHE A 180 -0.96 -6.45 -18.88
N LEU A 181 -0.71 -5.53 -17.95
CA LEU A 181 -1.00 -4.09 -18.09
C LEU A 181 -0.21 -3.45 -19.23
N ALA A 182 1.09 -3.75 -19.35
CA ALA A 182 1.94 -3.26 -20.44
C ALA A 182 1.41 -3.70 -21.83
N GLY A 183 0.75 -4.86 -21.91
CA GLY A 183 0.08 -5.32 -23.14
C GLY A 183 -1.04 -4.38 -23.63
N PHE A 184 -1.58 -3.54 -22.75
CA PHE A 184 -2.63 -2.56 -23.08
C PHE A 184 -2.11 -1.17 -23.46
N GLU A 185 -0.81 -0.90 -23.31
CA GLU A 185 -0.22 0.42 -23.58
C GLU A 185 -0.42 0.86 -25.04
N ASN A 186 -0.46 -0.10 -25.97
CA ASN A 186 -0.69 0.14 -27.41
C ASN A 186 -2.13 -0.16 -27.86
N SER A 187 -3.05 -0.46 -26.93
CA SER A 187 -4.45 -0.76 -27.27
C SER A 187 -5.25 0.52 -27.58
N SER A 188 -6.24 0.42 -28.47
CA SER A 188 -7.09 1.56 -28.86
C SER A 188 -7.77 2.20 -27.63
N PRO A 189 -7.51 3.49 -27.34
CA PRO A 189 -8.07 4.19 -26.18
C PRO A 189 -9.61 4.15 -26.12
N LEU A 190 -10.27 4.08 -27.27
CA LEU A 190 -11.72 3.98 -27.38
C LEU A 190 -12.25 2.63 -26.86
N VAL A 191 -11.59 1.53 -27.22
CA VAL A 191 -11.99 0.18 -26.78
C VAL A 191 -11.69 0.01 -25.30
N LEU A 192 -10.56 0.53 -24.82
CA LEU A 192 -10.23 0.55 -23.40
C LEU A 192 -11.24 1.35 -22.60
N GLY A 193 -11.62 2.54 -23.08
CA GLY A 193 -12.62 3.39 -22.43
C GLY A 193 -13.99 2.71 -22.28
N ILE A 194 -14.42 1.95 -23.29
CA ILE A 194 -15.67 1.16 -23.24
C ILE A 194 -15.55 0.03 -22.21
N ILE A 195 -14.47 -0.76 -22.25
CA ILE A 195 -14.25 -1.88 -21.31
C ILE A 195 -14.18 -1.37 -19.87
N VAL A 196 -13.38 -0.33 -19.61
CA VAL A 196 -13.24 0.28 -18.29
C VAL A 196 -14.56 0.90 -17.83
N GLY A 197 -15.28 1.59 -18.72
CA GLY A 197 -16.62 2.12 -18.43
C GLY A 197 -17.62 1.03 -18.02
N CYS A 198 -17.62 -0.11 -18.72
CA CYS A 198 -18.43 -1.27 -18.37
C CYS A 198 -17.99 -1.93 -17.04
N MET A 199 -16.69 -2.01 -16.76
CA MET A 199 -16.16 -2.53 -15.49
C MET A 199 -16.56 -1.64 -14.32
N CYS A 200 -16.46 -0.31 -14.47
CA CYS A 200 -16.90 0.66 -13.47
C CYS A 200 -18.42 0.61 -13.22
N ALA A 201 -19.21 0.25 -14.23
CA ALA A 201 -20.67 0.12 -14.14
C ALA A 201 -21.14 -1.21 -13.50
N PHE A 202 -20.30 -2.25 -13.47
CA PHE A 202 -20.68 -3.63 -13.11
C PHE A 202 -21.21 -3.81 -11.67
N ASP A 203 -20.73 -3.01 -10.72
CA ASP A 203 -21.22 -3.02 -9.32
C ASP A 203 -21.75 -1.64 -8.88
N MET A 204 -22.00 -0.72 -9.84
CA MET A 204 -22.47 0.65 -9.58
C MET A 204 -21.71 1.38 -8.45
N GLY A 205 -20.38 1.22 -8.38
CA GLY A 205 -19.56 1.81 -7.31
C GLY A 205 -19.58 1.08 -5.96
N GLY A 206 -20.10 -0.15 -5.92
CA GLY A 206 -20.09 -1.02 -4.76
C GLY A 206 -18.68 -1.45 -4.31
N PRO A 207 -18.60 -2.26 -3.23
CA PRO A 207 -17.33 -2.59 -2.56
C PRO A 207 -16.28 -3.21 -3.48
N VAL A 208 -16.71 -3.99 -4.48
CA VAL A 208 -15.79 -4.64 -5.44
C VAL A 208 -15.14 -3.59 -6.34
N ASN A 209 -15.92 -2.64 -6.84
CA ASN A 209 -15.41 -1.56 -7.69
C ASN A 209 -14.46 -0.63 -6.92
N LYS A 210 -14.75 -0.32 -5.65
CA LYS A 210 -13.84 0.47 -4.80
C LYS A 210 -12.51 -0.22 -4.56
N ALA A 211 -12.54 -1.51 -4.21
CA ALA A 211 -11.33 -2.29 -3.99
C ALA A 211 -10.49 -2.41 -5.27
N ALA A 212 -11.14 -2.63 -6.42
CA ALA A 212 -10.49 -2.68 -7.73
C ALA A 212 -9.88 -1.33 -8.12
N TYR A 213 -10.60 -0.22 -7.95
CA TYR A 213 -10.12 1.12 -8.27
C TYR A 213 -8.89 1.50 -7.44
N VAL A 214 -8.94 1.27 -6.13
CA VAL A 214 -7.81 1.53 -5.22
C VAL A 214 -6.59 0.68 -5.58
N THR A 215 -6.80 -0.60 -5.86
CA THR A 215 -5.71 -1.51 -6.24
C THR A 215 -5.11 -1.10 -7.59
N GLY A 216 -5.94 -0.79 -8.58
CA GLY A 216 -5.50 -0.37 -9.91
C GLY A 216 -4.75 0.96 -9.90
N THR A 217 -5.25 1.96 -9.17
CA THR A 217 -4.57 3.26 -9.03
C THR A 217 -3.23 3.13 -8.30
N ALA A 218 -3.13 2.27 -7.29
CA ALA A 218 -1.87 2.00 -6.61
C ALA A 218 -0.86 1.27 -7.50
N LEU A 219 -1.31 0.28 -8.28
CA LEU A 219 -0.46 -0.43 -9.25
C LEU A 219 0.02 0.49 -10.37
N LEU A 220 -0.84 1.39 -10.86
CA LEU A 220 -0.44 2.41 -11.83
C LEU A 220 0.61 3.36 -11.25
N ALA A 221 0.45 3.80 -10.00
CA ALA A 221 1.44 4.63 -9.34
C ALA A 221 2.81 3.92 -9.23
N GLN A 222 2.82 2.61 -9.00
CA GLN A 222 4.04 1.77 -9.00
C GLN A 222 4.66 1.59 -10.39
N GLY A 223 3.84 1.37 -11.42
CA GLY A 223 4.32 1.19 -12.79
C GLY A 223 4.96 2.44 -13.37
N ASN A 224 4.48 3.63 -12.97
CA ASN A 224 4.92 4.90 -13.51
C ASN A 224 6.17 5.50 -12.81
N THR A 225 6.72 4.81 -11.81
CA THR A 225 7.95 5.21 -11.09
C THR A 225 9.21 4.48 -11.55
N SER A 226 9.09 3.56 -12.51
CA SER A 226 10.22 2.82 -13.12
C SER A 226 10.81 3.53 -14.32
#